data_AF-A0A1H0MRL4-F1
#
_entry.id   AF-A0A1H0MRL4-F1
#
_cell.length_a   1.000
_cell.length_b   1.000
_cell.length_c   1.000
_cell.angle_alpha   90.00
_cell.angle_beta   90.00
_cell.angle_gamma   90.00
#
_symmetry.space_group_name_H-M   'P 1'
#
loop_
_entity.id
_entity.type
_entity.pdbx_description
1 polymer ?
#
loop_
_entity_poly.entity_id
_entity_poly.type
_entity_poly.pdbx_seq_one_letter_code
_entity_poly.pdbx_strand_id
1 'polypeptide(L)'
;MTARGADLVVVGAGVVGAACAYFAALAGLRVTVLDRGAAGSGTSSAGEGNLLVSDKEEGPELDLALYSRQVWSQDLAAHGQHWEYEAKGGLVVAASRTSAAALRQLTAAQRASGVTAEDVGPQALPDYEPHLSRELAGGAYYPQDAQLQPMLAVAHLLRLARESGAEVRTGTEVTGFLRSGARVTGVRTTAGDVPAGAVLNAAGTWAGEVAALAGVHLPVLPRRGFVLVTEPMPPGTVRHKVYAAEYVGDVASSDAALQTSPVVESTGAGTILIGASRERVGFDRAFSLPAAAALAAKAVALFPMLAEVRLMRTYLGFRPYCPDHLPVIGPDPRAPGLWHACGHEGAGIGLSAGTGKLLAQALTGAEPDLDLAPFAPERFAAGPGGGSFDGSGDRSGHGPGAEAEAAPGGRSEGRPGGGLDHGPGGRSGSGFGSPPADGSGGGPAMSHRMTFRGRTVTAEPGQSVAAALVAAGITDWRATRHQGSPRGLFCGIGLCFDCLLTIDGAPAERACLVPARDGMRLGEADSDGRA
;
A
#
# COMPACT_ATOMS: atom_id res chain seq x y z
N MET A 1 6.11 -39.43 -6.57
CA MET A 1 4.94 -38.54 -6.60
C MET A 1 5.46 -37.13 -6.84
N THR A 2 5.38 -36.61 -8.06
CA THR A 2 5.70 -35.20 -8.31
C THR A 2 4.72 -34.36 -7.50
N ALA A 3 5.22 -33.49 -6.62
CA ALA A 3 4.38 -32.56 -5.88
C ALA A 3 3.52 -31.81 -6.91
N ARG A 4 2.19 -31.93 -6.83
CA ARG A 4 1.31 -31.20 -7.76
C ARG A 4 1.55 -29.71 -7.51
N GLY A 5 2.13 -28.99 -8.46
CA GLY A 5 2.41 -27.55 -8.38
C GLY A 5 1.15 -26.72 -8.15
N ALA A 6 1.28 -25.44 -7.80
CA ALA A 6 0.14 -24.55 -7.58
C ALA A 6 -0.71 -24.39 -8.85
N ASP A 7 -2.00 -24.08 -8.71
CA ASP A 7 -2.80 -23.66 -9.86
C ASP A 7 -2.49 -22.18 -10.18
N LEU A 8 -2.29 -21.37 -9.13
CA LEU A 8 -1.95 -19.96 -9.22
C LEU A 8 -0.82 -19.59 -8.23
N VAL A 9 0.22 -18.92 -8.72
CA VAL A 9 1.15 -18.17 -7.86
C VAL A 9 0.82 -16.69 -7.93
N VAL A 10 0.64 -16.03 -6.79
CA VAL A 10 0.45 -14.57 -6.69
C VAL A 10 1.74 -13.93 -6.19
N VAL A 11 2.31 -13.02 -6.98
CA VAL A 11 3.53 -12.28 -6.66
C VAL A 11 3.15 -10.92 -6.07
N GLY A 12 3.30 -10.77 -4.76
CA GLY A 12 2.95 -9.58 -3.97
C GLY A 12 1.81 -9.84 -2.99
N ALA A 13 2.04 -9.56 -1.71
CA ALA A 13 1.09 -9.69 -0.59
C ALA A 13 0.58 -8.32 -0.12
N GLY A 14 0.42 -7.37 -1.04
CA GLY A 14 -0.39 -6.16 -0.82
C GLY A 14 -1.89 -6.46 -0.92
N VAL A 15 -2.74 -5.44 -0.75
CA VAL A 15 -4.20 -5.63 -0.70
C VAL A 15 -4.78 -6.26 -1.98
N VAL A 16 -4.23 -5.89 -3.15
CA VAL A 16 -4.66 -6.44 -4.45
C VAL A 16 -4.32 -7.92 -4.53
N GLY A 17 -3.07 -8.29 -4.22
CA GLY A 17 -2.64 -9.68 -4.19
C GLY A 17 -3.39 -10.51 -3.15
N ALA A 18 -3.66 -9.95 -1.96
CA ALA A 18 -4.45 -10.60 -0.91
C ALA A 18 -5.89 -10.87 -1.34
N ALA A 19 -6.56 -9.88 -1.96
CA ALA A 19 -7.92 -10.04 -2.48
C ALA A 19 -7.96 -11.09 -3.62
N CYS A 20 -7.02 -11.03 -4.57
CA CYS A 20 -6.92 -12.02 -5.64
C CYS A 20 -6.69 -13.43 -5.09
N ALA A 21 -5.80 -13.58 -4.12
CA ALA A 21 -5.52 -14.86 -3.48
C ALA A 21 -6.74 -15.42 -2.75
N TYR A 22 -7.47 -14.58 -2.03
CA TYR A 22 -8.70 -14.98 -1.33
C TYR A 22 -9.77 -15.47 -2.31
N PHE A 23 -10.15 -14.67 -3.31
CA PHE A 23 -11.20 -15.06 -4.26
C PHE A 23 -10.79 -16.26 -5.12
N ALA A 24 -9.52 -16.36 -5.52
CA ALA A 24 -9.02 -17.52 -6.27
C ALA A 24 -9.07 -18.81 -5.42
N ALA A 25 -8.65 -18.74 -4.15
CA ALA A 25 -8.72 -19.89 -3.24
C ALA A 25 -10.17 -20.26 -2.91
N LEU A 26 -11.04 -19.27 -2.70
CA LEU A 26 -12.48 -19.47 -2.51
C LEU A 26 -13.13 -20.16 -3.72
N ALA A 27 -12.65 -19.87 -4.93
CA ALA A 27 -13.07 -20.53 -6.17
C ALA A 27 -12.44 -21.92 -6.37
N GLY A 28 -11.67 -22.44 -5.40
CA GLY A 28 -11.12 -23.79 -5.39
C GLY A 28 -9.73 -23.94 -6.04
N LEU A 29 -9.06 -22.83 -6.42
CA LEU A 29 -7.70 -22.89 -6.94
C LEU A 29 -6.69 -23.11 -5.81
N ARG A 30 -5.64 -23.90 -6.08
CA ARG A 30 -4.50 -24.03 -5.17
C ARG A 30 -3.57 -22.83 -5.35
N VAL A 31 -3.61 -21.90 -4.39
CA VAL A 31 -2.92 -20.62 -4.46
C VAL A 31 -1.65 -20.61 -3.60
N THR A 32 -0.55 -20.09 -4.12
CA THR A 32 0.63 -19.72 -3.33
C THR A 32 0.92 -18.23 -3.49
N VAL A 33 0.88 -17.46 -2.41
CA VAL A 33 1.23 -16.04 -2.36
C VAL A 33 2.69 -15.90 -1.94
N LEU A 34 3.46 -15.12 -2.69
CA LEU A 34 4.87 -14.85 -2.42
C LEU A 34 5.10 -13.35 -2.26
N ASP A 35 5.81 -12.93 -1.22
CA ASP A 35 6.24 -11.55 -1.05
C ASP A 35 7.69 -11.50 -0.56
N ARG A 36 8.48 -10.58 -1.11
CA ARG A 36 9.89 -10.40 -0.69
C ARG A 36 10.01 -9.82 0.72
N GLY A 37 9.02 -9.07 1.17
CA GLY A 37 8.97 -8.41 2.48
C GLY A 37 7.85 -8.95 3.36
N ALA A 38 7.42 -8.14 4.32
CA ALA A 38 6.25 -8.43 5.13
C ALA A 38 4.96 -8.15 4.33
N ALA A 39 3.87 -8.87 4.67
CA ALA A 39 2.57 -8.63 4.07
C ALA A 39 2.14 -7.16 4.22
N GLY A 40 1.62 -6.56 3.14
CA GLY A 40 1.17 -5.17 3.11
C GLY A 40 2.28 -4.10 3.15
N SER A 41 3.56 -4.48 3.24
CA SER A 41 4.68 -3.55 3.45
C SER A 41 4.98 -2.58 2.31
N GLY A 42 4.38 -2.77 1.14
CA GLY A 42 4.40 -1.83 0.02
C GLY A 42 3.39 -0.69 0.17
N THR A 43 2.77 -0.29 -0.94
CA THR A 43 1.79 0.81 -1.02
C THR A 43 0.63 0.68 -0.04
N SER A 44 0.17 -0.55 0.26
CA SER A 44 -0.97 -0.78 1.16
C SER A 44 -0.75 -0.22 2.56
N SER A 45 0.48 -0.22 3.08
CA SER A 45 0.83 0.37 4.37
C SER A 45 0.91 1.91 4.38
N ALA A 46 0.82 2.53 3.21
CA ALA A 46 1.03 3.97 3.02
C ALA A 46 -0.16 4.69 2.38
N GLY A 47 -1.36 4.09 2.46
CA GLY A 47 -2.62 4.69 2.00
C GLY A 47 -3.54 5.13 3.15
N GLU A 48 -4.68 5.72 2.79
CA GLU A 48 -5.72 6.21 3.71
C GLU A 48 -6.95 5.29 3.77
N GLY A 49 -6.91 4.15 3.05
CA GLY A 49 -8.02 3.20 3.10
C GLY A 49 -9.26 3.61 2.31
N ASN A 50 -9.07 4.39 1.25
CA ASN A 50 -10.12 5.04 0.48
C ASN A 50 -10.90 4.04 -0.40
N LEU A 51 -12.23 3.99 -0.21
CA LEU A 51 -13.21 3.36 -1.11
C LEU A 51 -14.06 4.47 -1.70
N LEU A 52 -13.60 5.09 -2.78
CA LEU A 52 -14.21 6.30 -3.35
C LEU A 52 -14.79 6.01 -4.73
N VAL A 53 -15.97 6.55 -4.99
CA VAL A 53 -16.54 6.71 -6.35
C VAL A 53 -16.52 8.16 -6.79
N SER A 54 -16.45 9.07 -5.82
CA SER A 54 -16.49 10.52 -5.95
C SER A 54 -15.27 11.14 -6.65
N ASP A 55 -14.13 10.44 -6.68
CA ASP A 55 -12.89 10.88 -7.33
C ASP A 55 -12.72 10.39 -8.77
N LYS A 56 -13.77 9.79 -9.36
CA LYS A 56 -13.72 9.16 -10.69
C LYS A 56 -14.66 9.84 -11.67
N GLU A 57 -14.15 10.10 -12.86
CA GLU A 57 -14.96 10.47 -14.02
C GLU A 57 -15.70 9.26 -14.57
N GLU A 58 -16.67 9.50 -15.45
CA GLU A 58 -17.36 8.41 -16.16
C GLU A 58 -16.36 7.57 -16.96
N GLY A 59 -16.48 6.25 -16.88
CA GLY A 59 -15.65 5.32 -17.63
C GLY A 59 -15.28 4.06 -16.85
N PRO A 60 -14.34 3.27 -17.39
CA PRO A 60 -14.04 1.94 -16.87
C PRO A 60 -13.64 1.92 -15.39
N GLU A 61 -12.87 2.92 -14.92
CA GLU A 61 -12.46 2.96 -13.52
C GLU A 61 -13.66 3.16 -12.57
N LEU A 62 -14.62 4.01 -12.95
CA LEU A 62 -15.84 4.22 -12.17
C LEU A 62 -16.70 2.94 -12.13
N ASP A 63 -16.82 2.24 -13.26
CA ASP A 63 -17.54 0.97 -13.32
C ASP A 63 -16.92 -0.07 -12.38
N LEU A 64 -15.58 -0.19 -12.41
CA LEU A 64 -14.85 -1.07 -11.51
C LEU A 64 -14.98 -0.63 -10.04
N ALA A 65 -15.02 0.68 -9.76
CA ALA A 65 -15.20 1.19 -8.41
C ALA A 65 -16.59 0.88 -7.85
N LEU A 66 -17.64 1.09 -8.64
CA LEU A 66 -19.01 0.75 -8.27
C LEU A 66 -19.18 -0.75 -8.01
N TYR A 67 -18.61 -1.59 -8.89
CA TYR A 67 -18.59 -3.03 -8.72
C TYR A 67 -17.80 -3.44 -7.45
N SER A 68 -16.56 -2.97 -7.30
CA SER A 68 -15.71 -3.32 -6.16
C SER A 68 -16.31 -2.85 -4.83
N ARG A 69 -17.00 -1.70 -4.81
CA ARG A 69 -17.77 -1.23 -3.64
C ARG A 69 -18.90 -2.20 -3.28
N GLN A 70 -19.61 -2.76 -4.26
CA GLN A 70 -20.62 -3.79 -3.99
C GLN A 70 -19.97 -5.04 -3.39
N VAL A 71 -18.85 -5.51 -3.94
CA VAL A 71 -18.11 -6.66 -3.39
C VAL A 71 -17.68 -6.39 -1.93
N TRP A 72 -17.16 -5.20 -1.62
CA TRP A 72 -16.81 -4.82 -0.25
C TRP A 72 -18.01 -4.78 0.70
N SER A 73 -19.12 -4.18 0.27
CA SER A 73 -20.29 -3.92 1.13
C SER A 73 -21.32 -5.04 1.17
N GLN A 74 -21.23 -6.02 0.28
CA GLN A 74 -22.18 -7.14 0.18
C GLN A 74 -21.45 -8.47 0.34
N ASP A 75 -20.62 -8.86 -0.63
CA ASP A 75 -19.94 -10.17 -0.61
C ASP A 75 -19.03 -10.34 0.61
N LEU A 76 -18.35 -9.26 1.02
CA LEU A 76 -17.45 -9.22 2.16
C LEU A 76 -18.07 -8.62 3.44
N ALA A 77 -19.38 -8.34 3.44
CA ALA A 77 -20.05 -7.62 4.53
C ALA A 77 -19.87 -8.29 5.90
N ALA A 78 -19.93 -9.64 5.93
CA ALA A 78 -19.76 -10.42 7.15
C ALA A 78 -18.38 -10.23 7.82
N HIS A 79 -17.39 -9.75 7.07
CA HIS A 79 -16.03 -9.50 7.55
C HIS A 79 -15.76 -8.01 7.86
N GLY A 80 -16.72 -7.11 7.59
CA GLY A 80 -16.58 -5.65 7.68
C GLY A 80 -15.88 -5.14 8.95
N GLN A 81 -16.24 -5.71 10.10
CA GLN A 81 -15.70 -5.35 11.41
C GLN A 81 -14.20 -5.65 11.57
N HIS A 82 -13.64 -6.60 10.81
CA HIS A 82 -12.25 -7.04 10.97
C HIS A 82 -11.24 -6.10 10.32
N TRP A 83 -11.71 -5.15 9.51
CA TRP A 83 -10.88 -4.16 8.84
C TRP A 83 -11.46 -2.75 8.95
N GLU A 84 -12.27 -2.50 9.98
CA GLU A 84 -12.82 -1.16 10.25
C GLU A 84 -13.55 -0.57 9.04
N TYR A 85 -14.42 -1.35 8.40
CA TYR A 85 -15.24 -0.83 7.31
C TYR A 85 -16.21 0.23 7.85
N GLU A 86 -16.09 1.45 7.34
CA GLU A 86 -16.91 2.60 7.72
C GLU A 86 -17.56 3.21 6.47
N ALA A 87 -18.87 3.02 6.30
CA ALA A 87 -19.68 3.67 5.27
C ALA A 87 -20.04 5.11 5.68
N LYS A 88 -19.01 5.90 5.98
CA LYS A 88 -19.16 7.27 6.51
C LYS A 88 -19.39 8.33 5.44
N GLY A 89 -19.42 7.95 4.15
CA GLY A 89 -19.62 8.88 3.05
C GLY A 89 -18.43 9.82 2.79
N GLY A 90 -18.53 10.56 1.69
CA GLY A 90 -17.55 11.53 1.24
C GLY A 90 -18.20 12.89 1.00
N LEU A 91 -17.46 13.96 1.24
CA LEU A 91 -17.88 15.33 0.99
C LEU A 91 -16.82 16.05 0.17
N VAL A 92 -17.08 16.21 -1.12
CA VAL A 92 -16.23 16.97 -2.04
C VAL A 92 -16.59 18.43 -1.94
N VAL A 93 -15.64 19.30 -1.61
CA VAL A 93 -15.90 20.71 -1.33
C VAL A 93 -15.23 21.63 -2.34
N ALA A 94 -15.92 22.70 -2.70
CA ALA A 94 -15.46 23.68 -3.68
C ALA A 94 -15.10 25.00 -3.00
N ALA A 95 -13.85 25.44 -3.15
CA ALA A 95 -13.40 26.73 -2.63
C ALA A 95 -13.95 27.94 -3.40
N SER A 96 -14.42 27.76 -4.64
CA SER A 96 -14.87 28.87 -5.49
C SER A 96 -16.17 28.54 -6.22
N ARG A 97 -16.88 29.58 -6.69
CA ARG A 97 -18.10 29.39 -7.52
C ARG A 97 -17.80 28.63 -8.80
N THR A 98 -16.60 28.80 -9.37
CA THR A 98 -16.15 28.09 -10.57
C THR A 98 -15.96 26.60 -10.27
N SER A 99 -15.22 26.25 -9.22
CA SER A 99 -15.05 24.82 -8.85
C SER A 99 -16.37 24.19 -8.38
N ALA A 100 -17.28 24.95 -7.78
CA ALA A 100 -18.63 24.48 -7.44
C ALA A 100 -19.49 24.20 -8.69
N ALA A 101 -19.34 24.99 -9.75
CA ALA A 101 -20.04 24.74 -11.02
C ALA A 101 -19.50 23.51 -11.74
N ALA A 102 -18.18 23.33 -11.76
CA ALA A 102 -17.55 22.12 -12.30
C ALA A 102 -17.97 20.87 -11.52
N LEU A 103 -17.99 20.94 -10.18
CA LEU A 103 -18.43 19.84 -9.33
C LEU A 103 -19.89 19.43 -9.63
N ARG A 104 -20.80 20.39 -9.84
CA ARG A 104 -22.19 20.09 -10.24
C ARG A 104 -22.30 19.42 -11.62
N GLN A 105 -21.41 19.74 -12.55
CA GLN A 105 -21.35 19.06 -13.85
C GLN A 105 -20.88 17.62 -13.66
N LEU A 106 -19.84 17.42 -12.86
CA LEU A 106 -19.32 16.10 -12.52
C LEU A 106 -20.39 15.24 -11.80
N THR A 107 -21.09 15.78 -10.80
CA THR A 107 -22.13 15.02 -10.07
C THR A 107 -23.31 14.68 -10.97
N ALA A 108 -23.64 15.52 -11.96
CA ALA A 108 -24.69 15.23 -12.93
C ALA A 108 -24.31 14.08 -13.86
N ALA A 109 -23.06 14.08 -14.34
CA ALA A 109 -22.47 13.01 -15.14
C ALA A 109 -22.44 11.68 -14.34
N GLN A 110 -21.78 11.69 -13.18
CA GLN A 110 -21.68 10.52 -12.29
C GLN A 110 -23.05 9.91 -11.92
N ARG A 111 -24.09 10.73 -11.71
CA ARG A 111 -25.46 10.25 -11.44
C ARG A 111 -26.04 9.45 -12.61
N ALA A 112 -25.72 9.81 -13.85
CA ALA A 112 -26.11 9.03 -15.02
C ALA A 112 -25.41 7.66 -15.07
N SER A 113 -24.23 7.53 -14.45
CA SER A 113 -23.45 6.30 -14.31
C SER A 113 -23.68 5.52 -13.01
N GLY A 114 -24.77 5.78 -12.29
CA GLY A 114 -25.15 4.99 -11.10
C GLY A 114 -24.50 5.43 -9.78
N VAL A 115 -23.84 6.60 -9.76
CA VAL A 115 -23.37 7.23 -8.52
C VAL A 115 -24.52 7.98 -7.84
N THR A 116 -24.68 7.78 -6.53
CA THR A 116 -25.53 8.59 -5.68
C THR A 116 -24.71 9.78 -5.19
N ALA A 117 -25.13 10.99 -5.58
CA ALA A 117 -24.51 12.24 -5.15
C ALA A 117 -25.57 13.31 -4.90
N GLU A 118 -25.40 14.07 -3.83
CA GLU A 118 -26.27 15.17 -3.42
C GLU A 118 -25.48 16.48 -3.48
N ASP A 119 -25.92 17.45 -4.29
CA ASP A 119 -25.28 18.77 -4.33
C ASP A 119 -25.60 19.54 -3.03
N VAL A 120 -24.56 19.98 -2.31
CA VAL A 120 -24.67 20.65 -1.00
C VAL A 120 -24.34 22.13 -1.16
N GLY A 121 -25.29 23.01 -0.81
CA GLY A 121 -25.07 24.44 -0.78
C GLY A 121 -24.16 24.88 0.38
N PRO A 122 -23.49 26.05 0.27
CA PRO A 122 -22.53 26.51 1.29
C PRO A 122 -23.14 26.65 2.70
N GLN A 123 -24.43 26.99 2.80
CA GLN A 123 -25.12 27.13 4.08
C GLN A 123 -25.43 25.78 4.75
N ALA A 124 -25.48 24.68 4.00
CA ALA A 124 -25.79 23.34 4.49
C ALA A 124 -24.53 22.51 4.80
N LEU A 125 -23.36 22.89 4.27
CA LEU A 125 -22.08 22.23 4.58
C LEU A 125 -21.83 22.00 6.10
N PRO A 126 -22.17 22.95 7.00
CA PRO A 126 -21.99 22.76 8.44
C PRO A 126 -22.81 21.63 9.06
N ASP A 127 -23.93 21.26 8.45
CA ASP A 127 -24.78 20.16 8.93
C ASP A 127 -24.09 18.81 8.68
N TYR A 128 -23.32 18.72 7.59
CA TYR A 128 -22.46 17.57 7.29
C TYR A 128 -21.15 17.62 8.09
N GLU A 129 -20.46 18.76 8.12
CA GLU A 129 -19.16 18.95 8.76
C GLU A 129 -19.10 20.24 9.60
N PRO A 130 -19.35 20.17 10.92
CA PRO A 130 -19.46 21.36 11.77
C PRO A 130 -18.20 22.21 11.84
N HIS A 131 -17.03 21.56 11.73
CA HIS A 131 -15.71 22.14 11.85
C HIS A 131 -15.11 22.60 10.52
N LEU A 132 -15.84 22.42 9.41
CA LEU A 132 -15.42 22.83 8.08
C LEU A 132 -15.43 24.36 7.95
N SER A 133 -14.52 24.88 7.14
CA SER A 133 -14.45 26.30 6.80
C SER A 133 -15.77 26.83 6.24
N ARG A 134 -16.14 28.04 6.66
CA ARG A 134 -17.36 28.73 6.21
C ARG A 134 -17.17 29.50 4.90
N GLU A 135 -15.95 29.53 4.36
CA GLU A 135 -15.59 30.27 3.14
C GLU A 135 -15.81 29.47 1.86
N LEU A 136 -16.26 28.22 1.96
CA LEU A 136 -16.48 27.34 0.83
C LEU A 136 -17.72 27.75 0.03
N ALA A 137 -17.68 27.56 -1.29
CA ALA A 137 -18.75 27.91 -2.22
C ALA A 137 -19.85 26.83 -2.35
N GLY A 138 -19.66 25.67 -1.74
CA GLY A 138 -20.55 24.52 -1.78
C GLY A 138 -19.77 23.20 -1.83
N GLY A 139 -20.48 22.11 -2.06
CA GLY A 139 -19.88 20.78 -2.20
C GLY A 139 -20.85 19.76 -2.77
N ALA A 140 -20.47 18.49 -2.71
CA ALA A 140 -21.30 17.35 -3.08
C ALA A 140 -21.05 16.21 -2.09
N TYR A 141 -22.14 15.65 -1.58
CA TYR A 141 -22.13 14.53 -0.65
C TYR A 141 -22.32 13.20 -1.39
N TYR A 142 -21.46 12.23 -1.10
CA TYR A 142 -21.42 10.91 -1.71
C TYR A 142 -21.62 9.84 -0.63
N PRO A 143 -22.85 9.35 -0.39
CA PRO A 143 -23.12 8.32 0.61
C PRO A 143 -22.49 6.96 0.28
N GLN A 144 -22.05 6.75 -0.96
CA GLN A 144 -21.40 5.51 -1.41
C GLN A 144 -19.93 5.41 -1.02
N ASP A 145 -19.28 6.52 -0.69
CA ASP A 145 -17.89 6.50 -0.28
C ASP A 145 -17.74 5.88 1.11
N ALA A 146 -16.62 5.18 1.31
CA ALA A 146 -16.32 4.48 2.54
C ALA A 146 -14.82 4.50 2.85
N GLN A 147 -14.49 3.98 4.03
CA GLN A 147 -13.13 3.68 4.43
C GLN A 147 -13.03 2.25 4.95
N LEU A 148 -11.83 1.67 4.86
CA LEU A 148 -11.37 0.59 5.71
C LEU A 148 -9.94 0.83 6.19
N GLN A 149 -9.46 0.09 7.20
CA GLN A 149 -8.06 0.11 7.62
C GLN A 149 -7.22 -0.81 6.70
N PRO A 150 -6.29 -0.28 5.89
CA PRO A 150 -5.60 -1.06 4.84
C PRO A 150 -4.84 -2.30 5.32
N MET A 151 -4.13 -2.18 6.44
CA MET A 151 -3.29 -3.26 6.97
C MET A 151 -4.13 -4.37 7.59
N LEU A 152 -5.26 -4.02 8.22
CA LEU A 152 -6.23 -5.00 8.69
C LEU A 152 -6.90 -5.72 7.51
N ALA A 153 -7.25 -4.99 6.45
CA ALA A 153 -7.78 -5.61 5.23
C ALA A 153 -6.79 -6.62 4.62
N VAL A 154 -5.52 -6.25 4.45
CA VAL A 154 -4.47 -7.16 3.97
C VAL A 154 -4.35 -8.39 4.88
N ALA A 155 -4.20 -8.18 6.20
CA ALA A 155 -4.00 -9.26 7.14
C ALA A 155 -5.19 -10.23 7.15
N HIS A 156 -6.42 -9.71 7.13
CA HIS A 156 -7.62 -10.52 7.19
C HIS A 156 -7.92 -11.23 5.86
N LEU A 157 -7.71 -10.59 4.71
CA LEU A 157 -7.85 -11.25 3.40
C LEU A 157 -6.84 -12.39 3.24
N LEU A 158 -5.58 -12.22 3.67
CA LEU A 158 -4.60 -13.30 3.65
C LEU A 158 -4.92 -14.42 4.64
N ARG A 159 -5.57 -14.12 5.77
CA ARG A 159 -6.09 -15.13 6.70
C ARG A 159 -7.21 -15.92 6.04
N LEU A 160 -8.19 -15.24 5.44
CA LEU A 160 -9.28 -15.89 4.71
C LEU A 160 -8.77 -16.75 3.54
N ALA A 161 -7.77 -16.27 2.79
CA ALA A 161 -7.12 -17.05 1.74
C ALA A 161 -6.51 -18.35 2.29
N ARG A 162 -5.80 -18.28 3.43
CA ARG A 162 -5.24 -19.48 4.10
C ARG A 162 -6.32 -20.45 4.56
N GLU A 163 -7.42 -19.93 5.11
CA GLU A 163 -8.58 -20.74 5.51
C GLU A 163 -9.25 -21.43 4.31
N SER A 164 -9.16 -20.81 3.13
CA SER A 164 -9.55 -21.40 1.85
C SER A 164 -8.45 -22.30 1.22
N GLY A 165 -7.36 -22.57 1.92
CA GLY A 165 -6.30 -23.49 1.49
C GLY A 165 -5.12 -22.86 0.73
N ALA A 166 -5.05 -21.53 0.66
CA ALA A 166 -3.87 -20.85 0.11
C ALA A 166 -2.66 -20.96 1.03
N GLU A 167 -1.47 -20.97 0.43
CA GLU A 167 -0.21 -20.82 1.14
C GLU A 167 0.30 -19.37 1.00
N VAL A 168 0.86 -18.80 2.07
CA VAL A 168 1.43 -17.45 2.04
C VAL A 168 2.86 -17.49 2.56
N ARG A 169 3.82 -17.11 1.72
CA ARG A 169 5.25 -17.08 2.03
C ARG A 169 5.80 -15.66 1.89
N THR A 170 6.04 -15.01 3.03
CA THR A 170 6.77 -13.74 3.11
C THR A 170 8.28 -13.97 3.15
N GLY A 171 9.08 -12.93 2.93
CA GLY A 171 10.54 -13.06 2.83
C GLY A 171 11.02 -13.91 1.63
N THR A 172 10.17 -14.14 0.63
CA THR A 172 10.43 -14.97 -0.54
C THR A 172 10.34 -14.12 -1.80
N GLU A 173 11.48 -13.71 -2.32
CA GLU A 173 11.57 -12.85 -3.50
C GLU A 173 11.49 -13.68 -4.77
N VAL A 174 10.63 -13.27 -5.70
CA VAL A 174 10.59 -13.81 -7.06
C VAL A 174 11.69 -13.16 -7.87
N THR A 175 12.58 -13.98 -8.42
CA THR A 175 13.77 -13.55 -9.16
C THR A 175 13.72 -13.93 -10.64
N GLY A 176 12.69 -14.66 -11.06
CA GLY A 176 12.47 -15.02 -12.46
C GLY A 176 11.28 -15.95 -12.65
N PHE A 177 11.11 -16.42 -13.89
CA PHE A 177 10.02 -17.33 -14.26
C PHE A 177 10.52 -18.69 -14.73
N LEU A 178 9.75 -19.72 -14.42
CA LEU A 178 9.85 -21.03 -15.07
C LEU A 178 9.12 -20.96 -16.41
N ARG A 179 9.66 -21.64 -17.43
CA ARG A 179 9.10 -21.58 -18.79
C ARG A 179 9.06 -22.95 -19.47
N SER A 180 8.01 -23.13 -20.28
CA SER A 180 7.93 -24.14 -21.33
C SER A 180 7.67 -23.42 -22.66
N GLY A 181 8.73 -23.26 -23.47
CA GLY A 181 8.72 -22.37 -24.63
C GLY A 181 8.43 -20.91 -24.21
N ALA A 182 7.44 -20.28 -24.85
CA ALA A 182 7.01 -18.93 -24.52
C ALA A 182 6.15 -18.84 -23.25
N ARG A 183 5.54 -19.96 -22.82
CA ARG A 183 4.60 -19.99 -21.69
C ARG A 183 5.33 -19.99 -20.35
N VAL A 184 4.91 -19.10 -19.44
CA VAL A 184 5.26 -19.09 -18.03
C VAL A 184 4.55 -20.25 -17.32
N THR A 185 5.29 -21.03 -16.53
CA THR A 185 4.80 -22.24 -15.84
C THR A 185 5.18 -22.24 -14.34
N GLY A 186 5.41 -21.07 -13.77
CA GLY A 186 5.80 -20.89 -12.38
C GLY A 186 6.88 -19.82 -12.20
N VAL A 187 7.46 -19.75 -11.01
CA VAL A 187 8.44 -18.73 -10.62
C VAL A 187 9.71 -19.35 -10.04
N ARG A 188 10.83 -18.65 -10.23
CA ARG A 188 12.07 -18.85 -9.49
C ARG A 188 12.08 -17.91 -8.30
N THR A 189 12.52 -18.40 -7.14
CA THR A 189 12.54 -17.59 -5.91
C THR A 189 13.84 -17.76 -5.14
N THR A 190 14.08 -16.89 -4.16
CA THR A 190 15.17 -17.03 -3.20
C THR A 190 15.06 -18.27 -2.30
N ALA A 191 13.90 -18.91 -2.23
CA ALA A 191 13.61 -20.10 -1.42
C ALA A 191 13.26 -21.34 -2.27
N GLY A 192 13.69 -21.35 -3.54
CA GLY A 192 13.46 -22.45 -4.48
C GLY A 192 12.33 -22.19 -5.48
N ASP A 193 12.25 -23.07 -6.48
CA ASP A 193 11.31 -22.92 -7.59
C ASP A 193 9.89 -23.34 -7.19
N VAL A 194 8.88 -22.61 -7.69
CA VAL A 194 7.46 -22.89 -7.44
C VAL A 194 6.74 -23.03 -8.78
N PRO A 195 6.46 -24.28 -9.23
CA PRO A 195 5.67 -24.53 -10.44
C PRO A 195 4.22 -24.09 -10.27
N ALA A 196 3.65 -23.51 -11.32
CA ALA A 196 2.27 -23.03 -11.32
C ALA A 196 1.58 -23.14 -12.70
N GLY A 197 0.26 -23.30 -12.71
CA GLY A 197 -0.56 -23.22 -13.94
C GLY A 197 -0.63 -21.81 -14.51
N ALA A 198 -0.68 -20.81 -13.61
CA ALA A 198 -0.61 -19.39 -13.92
C ALA A 198 0.19 -18.63 -12.86
N VAL A 199 0.74 -17.47 -13.23
CA VAL A 199 1.40 -16.53 -12.30
C VAL A 199 0.72 -15.16 -12.41
N LEU A 200 0.26 -14.62 -11.29
CA LEU A 200 -0.34 -13.29 -11.19
C LEU A 200 0.68 -12.30 -10.63
N ASN A 201 1.05 -11.31 -11.42
CA ASN A 201 1.86 -10.17 -11.00
C ASN A 201 0.97 -9.13 -10.30
N ALA A 202 1.01 -9.14 -8.97
CA ALA A 202 0.36 -8.18 -8.08
C ALA A 202 1.39 -7.37 -7.28
N ALA A 203 2.59 -7.15 -7.85
CA ALA A 203 3.75 -6.59 -7.15
C ALA A 203 3.70 -5.06 -6.98
N GLY A 204 2.50 -4.46 -7.04
CA GLY A 204 2.28 -3.02 -6.87
C GLY A 204 3.21 -2.20 -7.76
N THR A 205 3.98 -1.31 -7.15
CA THR A 205 4.89 -0.40 -7.87
C THR A 205 6.06 -1.12 -8.56
N TRP A 206 6.37 -2.34 -8.16
CA TRP A 206 7.40 -3.18 -8.76
C TRP A 206 6.86 -4.10 -9.86
N ALA A 207 5.60 -3.96 -10.24
CA ALA A 207 5.00 -4.79 -11.28
C ALA A 207 5.71 -4.68 -12.64
N GLY A 208 6.24 -3.50 -12.99
CA GLY A 208 7.06 -3.32 -14.18
C GLY A 208 8.36 -4.13 -14.16
N GLU A 209 9.06 -4.14 -13.02
CA GLU A 209 10.27 -4.94 -12.81
C GLU A 209 9.98 -6.44 -12.89
N VAL A 210 8.89 -6.89 -12.25
CA VAL A 210 8.44 -8.30 -12.32
C VAL A 210 8.06 -8.69 -13.75
N ALA A 211 7.38 -7.82 -14.50
CA ALA A 211 7.05 -8.09 -15.91
C ALA A 211 8.32 -8.19 -16.78
N ALA A 212 9.33 -7.37 -16.50
CA ALA A 212 10.60 -7.38 -17.23
C ALA A 212 11.37 -8.71 -17.07
N LEU A 213 11.24 -9.39 -15.93
CA LEU A 213 11.77 -10.75 -15.75
C LEU A 213 11.15 -11.77 -16.74
N ALA A 214 9.96 -11.47 -17.27
CA ALA A 214 9.31 -12.23 -18.33
C ALA A 214 9.59 -11.69 -19.75
N GLY A 215 10.46 -10.69 -19.92
CA GLY A 215 10.69 -10.03 -21.20
C GLY A 215 9.52 -9.17 -21.67
N VAL A 216 8.62 -8.78 -20.77
CA VAL A 216 7.46 -7.94 -21.05
C VAL A 216 7.66 -6.54 -20.49
N HIS A 217 7.43 -5.52 -21.30
CA HIS A 217 7.37 -4.14 -20.82
C HIS A 217 5.96 -3.82 -20.31
N LEU A 218 5.88 -3.39 -19.06
CA LEU A 218 4.66 -2.90 -18.43
C LEU A 218 4.94 -1.52 -17.80
N PRO A 219 4.26 -0.44 -18.21
CA PRO A 219 4.61 0.93 -17.84
C PRO A 219 4.06 1.31 -16.45
N VAL A 220 4.34 0.51 -15.42
CA VAL A 220 3.98 0.84 -14.03
C VAL A 220 5.12 1.64 -13.39
N LEU A 221 4.83 2.85 -12.96
CA LEU A 221 5.81 3.78 -12.38
C LEU A 221 5.45 4.18 -10.94
N PRO A 222 6.44 4.46 -10.08
CA PRO A 222 6.21 5.02 -8.75
C PRO A 222 5.74 6.48 -8.80
N ARG A 223 4.63 6.79 -8.12
CA ARG A 223 4.23 8.15 -7.77
C ARG A 223 4.28 8.34 -6.26
N ARG A 224 5.22 9.15 -5.76
CA ARG A 224 5.41 9.35 -4.32
C ARG A 224 4.27 10.19 -3.76
N GLY A 225 3.87 9.88 -2.53
CA GLY A 225 2.98 10.73 -1.74
C GLY A 225 3.23 10.63 -0.25
N PHE A 226 2.85 11.69 0.46
CA PHE A 226 2.86 11.77 1.90
C PHE A 226 1.44 11.78 2.45
N VAL A 227 1.30 11.21 3.65
CA VAL A 227 0.13 11.37 4.52
C VAL A 227 0.62 11.87 5.87
N LEU A 228 -0.08 12.85 6.43
CA LEU A 228 0.14 13.32 7.80
C LEU A 228 -0.87 12.65 8.73
N VAL A 229 -0.47 12.44 9.98
CA VAL A 229 -1.31 11.79 11.00
C VAL A 229 -1.30 12.66 12.24
N THR A 230 -2.48 13.08 12.67
CA THR A 230 -2.65 13.86 13.90
C THR A 230 -2.57 13.00 15.15
N GLU A 231 -2.58 13.64 16.31
CA GLU A 231 -3.02 13.00 17.55
C GLU A 231 -4.49 12.58 17.48
N PRO A 232 -4.94 11.59 18.29
CA PRO A 232 -6.34 11.22 18.34
C PRO A 232 -7.23 12.40 18.75
N MET A 233 -8.31 12.58 18.01
CA MET A 233 -9.33 13.60 18.23
C MET A 233 -10.64 12.97 18.71
N PRO A 234 -11.53 13.73 19.37
CA PRO A 234 -12.85 13.24 19.74
C PRO A 234 -13.61 12.68 18.53
N PRO A 235 -14.39 11.59 18.70
CA PRO A 235 -15.22 11.04 17.63
C PRO A 235 -16.15 12.10 17.02
N GLY A 236 -16.30 12.08 15.70
CA GLY A 236 -17.14 13.03 14.96
C GLY A 236 -16.52 14.41 14.73
N THR A 237 -15.23 14.61 15.03
CA THR A 237 -14.49 15.85 14.69
C THR A 237 -14.44 16.07 13.17
N VAL A 238 -14.14 15.02 12.40
CA VAL A 238 -14.32 14.97 10.93
C VAL A 238 -15.18 13.75 10.67
N ARG A 239 -16.39 13.95 10.12
CA ARG A 239 -17.44 12.92 10.05
C ARG A 239 -17.39 12.09 8.77
N HIS A 240 -17.01 12.70 7.67
CA HIS A 240 -16.95 12.14 6.32
C HIS A 240 -15.50 12.19 5.81
N LYS A 241 -15.27 11.59 4.64
CA LYS A 241 -14.01 11.81 3.90
C LYS A 241 -14.12 13.12 3.15
N VAL A 242 -13.37 14.14 3.56
CA VAL A 242 -13.52 15.50 3.03
C VAL A 242 -12.33 15.86 2.16
N TYR A 243 -12.58 16.31 0.94
CA TYR A 243 -11.49 16.78 0.08
C TYR A 243 -11.93 17.86 -0.90
N ALA A 244 -10.95 18.65 -1.34
CA ALA A 244 -11.18 19.76 -2.25
C ALA A 244 -11.45 19.26 -3.68
N ALA A 245 -12.34 19.92 -4.42
CA ALA A 245 -12.71 19.54 -5.80
C ALA A 245 -11.49 19.45 -6.74
N GLU A 246 -10.43 20.20 -6.47
CA GLU A 246 -9.15 20.16 -7.17
C GLU A 246 -8.47 18.77 -7.09
N TYR A 247 -8.80 17.95 -6.08
CA TYR A 247 -8.31 16.58 -5.93
C TYR A 247 -8.71 15.68 -7.11
N VAL A 248 -9.93 15.85 -7.66
CA VAL A 248 -10.42 15.06 -8.81
C VAL A 248 -9.51 15.29 -10.02
N GLY A 249 -9.15 16.55 -10.26
CA GLY A 249 -8.20 16.92 -11.32
C GLY A 249 -6.79 16.38 -11.08
N ASP A 250 -6.29 16.40 -9.84
CA ASP A 250 -4.95 15.90 -9.50
C ASP A 250 -4.81 14.36 -9.64
N VAL A 251 -5.89 13.61 -9.40
CA VAL A 251 -5.95 12.15 -9.63
C VAL A 251 -5.85 11.85 -11.13
N ALA A 252 -6.62 12.58 -11.95
CA ALA A 252 -6.61 12.46 -13.41
C ALA A 252 -5.38 13.10 -14.08
N SER A 253 -4.59 13.89 -13.35
CA SER A 253 -3.49 14.66 -13.93
C SER A 253 -2.26 13.83 -14.26
N SER A 254 -1.76 14.00 -15.48
CA SER A 254 -0.49 13.46 -15.96
C SER A 254 0.72 14.36 -15.65
N ASP A 255 0.60 15.39 -14.80
CA ASP A 255 1.72 16.30 -14.46
C ASP A 255 2.75 15.64 -13.51
N ALA A 256 4.04 15.91 -13.74
CA ALA A 256 5.17 15.39 -12.97
C ALA A 256 5.42 16.19 -11.68
N ALA A 257 4.99 17.46 -11.66
CA ALA A 257 5.22 18.38 -10.57
C ALA A 257 4.49 17.99 -9.28
N LEU A 258 4.93 18.56 -8.16
CA LEU A 258 4.29 18.37 -6.86
C LEU A 258 2.85 18.90 -6.88
N GLN A 259 1.90 17.98 -6.75
CA GLN A 259 0.50 18.27 -6.51
C GLN A 259 0.15 17.93 -5.07
N THR A 260 -0.71 18.74 -4.46
CA THR A 260 -1.17 18.55 -3.08
C THR A 260 -2.65 18.82 -3.03
N SER A 261 -3.45 17.82 -2.70
CA SER A 261 -4.89 18.02 -2.50
C SER A 261 -5.30 17.26 -1.25
N PRO A 262 -5.72 17.98 -0.19
CA PRO A 262 -6.00 17.35 1.09
C PRO A 262 -7.28 16.50 1.00
N VAL A 263 -7.16 15.23 1.32
CA VAL A 263 -8.20 14.35 1.83
C VAL A 263 -8.00 14.31 3.33
N VAL A 264 -8.97 14.85 4.06
CA VAL A 264 -8.97 14.93 5.52
C VAL A 264 -10.04 14.02 6.04
N GLU A 265 -9.67 13.11 6.93
CA GLU A 265 -10.60 12.10 7.39
C GLU A 265 -10.19 11.49 8.74
N SER A 266 -11.17 11.20 9.61
CA SER A 266 -10.93 10.53 10.88
C SER A 266 -10.94 9.01 10.73
N THR A 267 -10.03 8.32 11.40
CA THR A 267 -9.99 6.85 11.50
C THR A 267 -10.76 6.35 12.74
N GLY A 268 -11.13 5.07 12.78
CA GLY A 268 -11.72 4.43 13.97
C GLY A 268 -10.85 4.54 15.24
N ALA A 269 -9.53 4.73 15.10
CA ALA A 269 -8.62 4.96 16.21
C ALA A 269 -8.55 6.43 16.69
N GLY A 270 -9.38 7.31 16.12
CA GLY A 270 -9.52 8.72 16.48
C GLY A 270 -8.52 9.67 15.80
N THR A 271 -7.46 9.17 15.16
CA THR A 271 -6.54 10.05 14.42
C THR A 271 -7.16 10.56 13.13
N ILE A 272 -6.73 11.74 12.70
CA ILE A 272 -7.07 12.30 11.39
C ILE A 272 -5.90 12.02 10.44
N LEU A 273 -6.21 11.40 9.30
CA LEU A 273 -5.30 11.28 8.18
C LEU A 273 -5.47 12.50 7.26
N ILE A 274 -4.34 13.03 6.80
CA ILE A 274 -4.28 14.15 5.86
C ILE A 274 -3.35 13.71 4.72
N GLY A 275 -3.91 13.02 3.73
CA GLY A 275 -3.29 12.78 2.43
C GLY A 275 -3.84 13.76 1.39
N ALA A 276 -3.45 13.75 0.13
CA ALA A 276 -2.18 13.23 -0.31
C ALA A 276 -1.45 14.22 -1.21
N SER A 277 -0.12 14.19 -1.11
CA SER A 277 0.74 14.75 -2.14
C SER A 277 1.01 13.72 -3.24
N ARG A 278 1.40 14.23 -4.41
CA ARG A 278 1.74 13.44 -5.60
C ARG A 278 2.91 14.07 -6.32
N GLU A 279 3.94 13.28 -6.61
CA GLU A 279 5.10 13.70 -7.40
C GLU A 279 5.77 12.50 -8.06
N ARG A 280 6.39 12.70 -9.24
CA ARG A 280 7.12 11.66 -9.96
C ARG A 280 8.62 11.85 -9.83
N VAL A 281 9.18 11.22 -8.80
CA VAL A 281 10.61 11.33 -8.42
C VAL A 281 11.29 9.95 -8.34
N GLY A 282 10.73 8.96 -9.05
CA GLY A 282 11.16 7.58 -8.92
C GLY A 282 10.89 7.02 -7.51
N PHE A 283 11.80 6.19 -7.03
CA PHE A 283 11.75 5.61 -5.68
C PHE A 283 12.46 6.46 -4.61
N ASP A 284 12.64 7.76 -4.83
CA ASP A 284 13.22 8.65 -3.81
C ASP A 284 12.35 8.66 -2.53
N ARG A 285 12.93 8.20 -1.41
CA ARG A 285 12.26 8.13 -0.10
C ARG A 285 12.54 9.34 0.78
N ALA A 286 13.24 10.35 0.28
CA ALA A 286 13.54 11.55 1.05
C ALA A 286 12.25 12.23 1.54
N PHE A 287 12.26 12.67 2.80
CA PHE A 287 11.16 13.46 3.34
C PHE A 287 11.16 14.86 2.71
N SER A 288 9.97 15.33 2.32
CA SER A 288 9.78 16.68 1.76
C SER A 288 9.01 17.56 2.74
N LEU A 289 9.73 18.41 3.47
CA LEU A 289 9.12 19.43 4.33
C LEU A 289 8.18 20.36 3.55
N PRO A 290 8.52 20.83 2.32
CA PRO A 290 7.58 21.62 1.52
C PRO A 290 6.27 20.89 1.21
N ALA A 291 6.32 19.59 0.87
CA ALA A 291 5.10 18.82 0.60
C ALA A 291 4.24 18.65 1.85
N ALA A 292 4.86 18.32 2.99
CA ALA A 292 4.16 18.20 4.27
C ALA A 292 3.54 19.54 4.72
N ALA A 293 4.29 20.65 4.61
CA ALA A 293 3.79 21.98 4.95
C ALA A 293 2.62 22.41 4.05
N ALA A 294 2.70 22.14 2.75
CA ALA A 294 1.61 22.42 1.83
C ALA A 294 0.35 21.60 2.13
N LEU A 295 0.48 20.32 2.45
CA LEU A 295 -0.65 19.48 2.90
C LEU A 295 -1.28 20.01 4.18
N ALA A 296 -0.47 20.34 5.18
CA ALA A 296 -0.95 20.89 6.45
C ALA A 296 -1.69 22.22 6.23
N ALA A 297 -1.11 23.14 5.44
CA ALA A 297 -1.73 24.43 5.15
C ALA A 297 -3.09 24.27 4.44
N LYS A 298 -3.20 23.37 3.45
CA LYS A 298 -4.46 23.12 2.75
C LYS A 298 -5.50 22.43 3.65
N ALA A 299 -5.07 21.53 4.53
CA ALA A 299 -5.96 20.91 5.51
C ALA A 299 -6.48 21.93 6.53
N VAL A 300 -5.64 22.85 7.01
CA VAL A 300 -6.06 23.97 7.88
C VAL A 300 -7.03 24.90 7.16
N ALA A 301 -6.84 25.15 5.86
CA ALA A 301 -7.79 25.93 5.07
C ALA A 301 -9.18 25.25 4.98
N LEU A 302 -9.24 23.91 4.93
CA LEU A 302 -10.49 23.16 4.99
C LEU A 302 -11.08 23.10 6.41
N PHE A 303 -10.25 22.78 7.41
CA PHE A 303 -10.63 22.64 8.81
C PHE A 303 -9.74 23.55 9.67
N PRO A 304 -10.15 24.82 9.92
CA PRO A 304 -9.33 25.79 10.64
C PRO A 304 -8.86 25.32 12.02
N MET A 305 -9.64 24.47 12.69
CA MET A 305 -9.25 23.88 13.97
C MET A 305 -7.96 23.05 13.92
N LEU A 306 -7.55 22.55 12.74
CA LEU A 306 -6.33 21.74 12.59
C LEU A 306 -5.06 22.55 12.88
N ALA A 307 -5.13 23.89 12.89
CA ALA A 307 -4.00 24.76 13.20
C ALA A 307 -3.41 24.51 14.59
N GLU A 308 -4.24 24.05 15.55
CA GLU A 308 -3.85 23.80 16.94
C GLU A 308 -3.64 22.31 17.25
N VAL A 309 -3.81 21.42 16.26
CA VAL A 309 -3.72 19.98 16.44
C VAL A 309 -2.30 19.48 16.17
N ARG A 310 -1.79 18.61 17.04
CA ARG A 310 -0.42 18.08 16.88
C ARG A 310 -0.37 17.01 15.80
N LEU A 311 0.62 17.12 14.93
CA LEU A 311 1.02 16.03 14.05
C LEU A 311 1.89 15.04 14.84
N MET A 312 1.45 13.78 14.90
CA MET A 312 2.22 12.70 15.54
C MET A 312 3.30 12.15 14.61
N ARG A 313 2.98 12.01 13.32
CA ARG A 313 3.86 11.39 12.33
C ARG A 313 3.43 11.70 10.91
N THR A 314 4.30 11.37 9.98
CA THR A 314 4.01 11.28 8.55
C THR A 314 4.49 9.92 8.04
N TYR A 315 3.86 9.43 6.97
CA TYR A 315 4.38 8.30 6.21
C TYR A 315 4.37 8.62 4.72
N LEU A 316 5.26 7.95 4.01
CA LEU A 316 5.43 8.08 2.56
C LEU A 316 5.15 6.74 1.88
N GLY A 317 4.56 6.80 0.70
CA GLY A 317 4.26 5.64 -0.13
C GLY A 317 4.49 5.93 -1.61
N PHE A 318 4.59 4.86 -2.39
CA PHE A 318 4.64 4.94 -3.86
C PHE A 318 3.39 4.29 -4.43
N ARG A 319 2.61 5.05 -5.18
CA ARG A 319 1.44 4.55 -5.91
C ARG A 319 1.90 3.92 -7.22
N PRO A 320 1.40 2.72 -7.58
CA PRO A 320 1.68 2.12 -8.88
C PRO A 320 0.84 2.82 -9.95
N TYR A 321 1.44 3.76 -10.66
CA TYR A 321 0.78 4.56 -11.70
C TYR A 321 0.99 3.98 -13.10
N CYS A 322 -0.06 3.96 -13.92
CA CYS A 322 0.01 3.70 -15.36
C CYS A 322 -0.29 4.98 -16.16
N PRO A 323 0.29 5.19 -17.36
CA PRO A 323 0.16 6.44 -18.12
C PRO A 323 -1.28 6.84 -18.47
N ASP A 324 -2.18 5.87 -18.62
CA ASP A 324 -3.60 6.06 -18.92
C ASP A 324 -4.50 6.06 -17.67
N HIS A 325 -3.89 6.04 -16.47
CA HIS A 325 -4.56 6.08 -15.17
C HIS A 325 -5.44 4.84 -14.86
N LEU A 326 -5.49 3.84 -15.73
CA LEU A 326 -6.26 2.61 -15.51
C LEU A 326 -5.37 1.48 -14.96
N PRO A 327 -5.90 0.61 -14.08
CA PRO A 327 -5.18 -0.57 -13.65
C PRO A 327 -4.95 -1.55 -14.80
N VAL A 328 -3.96 -2.42 -14.66
CA VAL A 328 -3.69 -3.53 -15.59
C VAL A 328 -4.19 -4.81 -14.95
N ILE A 329 -5.22 -5.39 -15.56
CA ILE A 329 -5.95 -6.56 -15.08
C ILE A 329 -6.13 -7.53 -16.25
N GLY A 330 -5.64 -8.77 -16.11
CA GLY A 330 -5.88 -9.83 -17.08
C GLY A 330 -4.62 -10.57 -17.55
N PRO A 331 -4.77 -11.51 -18.50
CA PRO A 331 -3.66 -12.31 -19.03
C PRO A 331 -2.77 -11.47 -19.96
N ASP A 332 -1.47 -11.76 -20.00
CA ASP A 332 -0.56 -11.14 -20.96
C ASP A 332 -0.22 -12.10 -22.12
N PRO A 333 -0.67 -11.83 -23.36
CA PRO A 333 -0.41 -12.71 -24.49
C PRO A 333 1.05 -12.68 -24.94
N ARG A 334 1.82 -11.65 -24.53
CA ARG A 334 3.27 -11.55 -24.81
C ARG A 334 4.07 -12.52 -23.95
N ALA A 335 3.51 -12.98 -22.84
CA ALA A 335 4.07 -14.04 -21.99
C ALA A 335 2.95 -14.97 -21.48
N PRO A 336 2.46 -15.92 -22.30
CA PRO A 336 1.31 -16.76 -21.95
C PRO A 336 1.49 -17.44 -20.58
N GLY A 337 0.47 -17.40 -19.73
CA GLY A 337 0.55 -17.92 -18.34
C GLY A 337 0.94 -16.86 -17.30
N LEU A 338 1.41 -15.68 -17.72
CA LEU A 338 1.51 -14.49 -16.88
C LEU A 338 0.19 -13.70 -16.92
N TRP A 339 -0.24 -13.24 -15.76
CA TRP A 339 -1.40 -12.37 -15.56
C TRP A 339 -0.97 -11.15 -14.75
N HIS A 340 -1.72 -10.06 -14.85
CA HIS A 340 -1.47 -8.82 -14.11
C HIS A 340 -2.66 -8.41 -13.25
N ALA A 341 -2.37 -7.84 -12.08
CA ALA A 341 -3.29 -7.13 -11.20
C ALA A 341 -2.50 -6.01 -10.51
N CYS A 342 -2.25 -4.91 -11.24
CA CYS A 342 -1.38 -3.83 -10.76
C CYS A 342 -1.78 -2.49 -11.40
N GLY A 343 -1.07 -1.41 -11.07
CA GLY A 343 -1.34 -0.10 -11.68
C GLY A 343 -2.55 0.65 -11.10
N HIS A 344 -3.12 0.20 -9.98
CA HIS A 344 -4.31 0.81 -9.35
C HIS A 344 -4.10 2.19 -8.71
N GLU A 345 -2.96 2.84 -8.91
CA GLU A 345 -2.60 4.15 -8.34
C GLU A 345 -2.97 4.26 -6.84
N GLY A 346 -3.78 5.25 -6.46
CA GLY A 346 -4.31 5.49 -5.13
C GLY A 346 -5.65 4.82 -4.86
N ALA A 347 -6.29 4.24 -5.88
CA ALA A 347 -7.57 3.55 -5.78
C ALA A 347 -7.42 2.06 -5.40
N GLY A 348 -6.19 1.54 -5.27
CA GLY A 348 -5.93 0.12 -5.06
C GLY A 348 -6.61 -0.54 -3.85
N ILE A 349 -6.89 0.20 -2.77
CA ILE A 349 -7.71 -0.33 -1.65
C ILE A 349 -9.17 -0.51 -2.10
N GLY A 350 -9.74 0.52 -2.71
CA GLY A 350 -11.13 0.50 -3.16
C GLY A 350 -11.39 -0.53 -4.25
N LEU A 351 -10.45 -0.68 -5.20
CA LEU A 351 -10.60 -1.54 -6.38
C LEU A 351 -10.17 -3.00 -6.15
N SER A 352 -9.51 -3.34 -5.03
CA SER A 352 -8.91 -4.67 -4.85
C SER A 352 -9.92 -5.81 -4.79
N ALA A 353 -11.05 -5.62 -4.11
CA ALA A 353 -12.04 -6.68 -3.93
C ALA A 353 -12.68 -7.06 -5.26
N GLY A 354 -13.12 -6.07 -6.04
CA GLY A 354 -13.65 -6.27 -7.38
C GLY A 354 -12.62 -6.88 -8.33
N THR A 355 -11.38 -6.35 -8.33
CA THR A 355 -10.28 -6.91 -9.13
C THR A 355 -10.06 -8.39 -8.81
N GLY A 356 -10.02 -8.74 -7.52
CA GLY A 356 -9.79 -10.12 -7.08
C GLY A 356 -10.91 -11.07 -7.50
N LYS A 357 -12.17 -10.66 -7.37
CA LYS A 357 -13.34 -11.48 -7.76
C LYS A 357 -13.39 -11.70 -9.27
N LEU A 358 -13.21 -10.64 -10.07
CA LEU A 358 -13.19 -10.72 -11.54
C LEU A 358 -12.05 -11.62 -12.05
N LEU A 359 -10.87 -11.52 -11.46
CA LEU A 359 -9.74 -12.38 -11.82
C LEU A 359 -9.97 -13.84 -11.44
N ALA A 360 -10.60 -14.11 -10.29
CA ALA A 360 -10.94 -15.47 -9.92
C ALA A 360 -11.96 -16.10 -10.90
N GLN A 361 -12.95 -15.32 -11.36
CA GLN A 361 -13.88 -15.74 -12.41
C GLN A 361 -13.13 -16.08 -13.71
N ALA A 362 -12.32 -15.14 -14.20
CA ALA A 362 -11.54 -15.34 -15.42
C ALA A 362 -10.58 -16.54 -15.36
N LEU A 363 -9.87 -16.72 -14.24
CA LEU A 363 -8.91 -17.81 -14.04
C LEU A 363 -9.58 -19.19 -13.97
N THR A 364 -10.83 -19.26 -13.52
CA THR A 364 -11.62 -20.50 -13.46
C THR A 364 -12.46 -20.75 -14.72
N GLY A 365 -12.37 -19.86 -15.71
CA GLY A 365 -13.11 -19.96 -16.97
C GLY A 365 -14.57 -19.51 -16.89
N ALA A 366 -14.99 -18.88 -15.80
CA ALA A 366 -16.28 -18.22 -15.71
C ALA A 366 -16.24 -16.86 -16.44
N GLU A 367 -17.39 -16.42 -16.95
CA GLU A 367 -17.55 -15.07 -17.49
C GLU A 367 -17.44 -14.05 -16.35
N PRO A 368 -16.51 -13.07 -16.42
CA PRO A 368 -16.40 -12.03 -15.40
C PRO A 368 -17.65 -11.15 -15.32
N ASP A 369 -18.04 -10.73 -14.11
CA ASP A 369 -19.22 -9.87 -13.89
C ASP A 369 -19.09 -8.47 -14.56
N LEU A 370 -17.86 -8.08 -14.91
CA LEU A 370 -17.52 -6.81 -15.56
C LEU A 370 -16.51 -7.08 -16.68
N ASP A 371 -16.66 -6.38 -17.80
CA ASP A 371 -15.72 -6.49 -18.91
C ASP A 371 -14.31 -6.05 -18.50
N LEU A 372 -13.34 -6.95 -18.68
CA LEU A 372 -11.92 -6.71 -18.36
C LEU A 372 -11.14 -6.12 -19.54
N ALA A 373 -11.71 -6.07 -20.75
CA ALA A 373 -11.04 -5.57 -21.95
C ALA A 373 -10.44 -4.16 -21.79
N PRO A 374 -11.10 -3.19 -21.12
CA PRO A 374 -10.50 -1.87 -20.87
C PRO A 374 -9.22 -1.90 -20.04
N PHE A 375 -9.03 -2.94 -19.22
CA PHE A 375 -7.89 -3.10 -18.31
C PHE A 375 -6.83 -4.07 -18.83
N ALA A 376 -6.99 -4.58 -20.06
CA ALA A 376 -6.13 -5.61 -20.63
C ALA A 376 -4.68 -5.10 -20.84
N PRO A 377 -3.63 -5.90 -20.57
CA PRO A 377 -2.22 -5.50 -20.76
C PRO A 377 -1.85 -5.06 -22.18
N GLU A 378 -2.56 -5.58 -23.19
CA GLU A 378 -2.33 -5.36 -24.62
C GLU A 378 -2.58 -3.93 -25.05
N ARG A 379 -3.31 -3.13 -24.28
CA ARG A 379 -3.49 -1.71 -24.57
C ARG A 379 -2.16 -0.95 -24.60
N PHE A 380 -1.12 -1.49 -23.96
CA PHE A 380 0.25 -0.98 -24.00
C PHE A 380 1.14 -1.64 -25.05
N ALA A 381 0.60 -2.49 -25.93
CA ALA A 381 1.36 -3.15 -26.99
C ALA A 381 1.71 -2.23 -28.17
N ALA A 382 1.12 -1.02 -28.24
CA ALA A 382 1.34 -0.05 -29.30
C ALA A 382 1.82 1.31 -28.75
N GLY A 383 3.13 1.57 -28.88
CA GLY A 383 3.71 2.90 -28.68
C GLY A 383 5.12 2.97 -29.28
N PRO A 384 5.33 3.71 -30.39
CA PRO A 384 6.66 4.06 -30.86
C PRO A 384 7.20 5.20 -29.98
N GLY A 385 8.34 4.98 -29.32
CA GLY A 385 9.02 6.01 -28.54
C GLY A 385 9.08 5.72 -27.05
N GLY A 386 9.78 4.64 -26.67
CA GLY A 386 10.42 4.59 -25.36
C GLY A 386 11.43 5.73 -25.31
N GLY A 387 11.03 6.87 -24.75
CA GLY A 387 11.99 7.85 -24.27
C GLY A 387 12.89 7.12 -23.29
N SER A 388 14.12 6.87 -23.71
CA SER A 388 15.18 6.42 -22.82
C SER A 388 15.30 7.45 -21.71
N PHE A 389 14.77 7.13 -20.52
CA PHE A 389 15.30 7.72 -19.30
C PHE A 389 16.64 7.04 -19.08
N ASP A 390 17.69 7.71 -19.56
CA ASP A 390 19.06 7.38 -19.31
C ASP A 390 19.36 7.60 -17.81
N GLY A 391 19.41 6.49 -17.07
CA GLY A 391 19.90 6.45 -15.71
C GLY A 391 21.41 6.69 -15.58
N SER A 392 22.05 7.41 -16.50
CA SER A 392 23.47 7.77 -16.42
C SER A 392 23.61 9.18 -15.86
N GLY A 393 23.88 9.26 -14.56
CA GLY A 393 24.49 10.45 -13.98
C GLY A 393 25.82 10.73 -14.68
N ASP A 394 25.87 11.86 -15.38
CA ASP A 394 27.07 12.36 -16.03
C ASP A 394 28.15 12.64 -14.98
N ARG A 395 29.23 11.85 -15.04
CA ARG A 395 30.52 12.14 -14.45
C ARG A 395 31.50 12.49 -15.58
N SER A 396 31.52 13.75 -16.00
CA SER A 396 32.67 14.44 -16.59
C SER A 396 32.30 15.91 -16.76
N GLY A 397 32.85 16.89 -16.03
CA GLY A 397 34.26 17.25 -16.01
C GLY A 397 34.62 18.01 -17.28
N HIS A 398 34.43 19.35 -17.32
CA HIS A 398 35.17 20.32 -18.15
C HIS A 398 35.04 21.73 -17.54
N GLY A 399 36.17 22.42 -17.42
CA GLY A 399 36.36 23.71 -16.75
C GLY A 399 36.04 24.97 -17.58
N PRO A 400 36.42 26.17 -17.08
CA PRO A 400 35.67 27.42 -17.27
C PRO A 400 36.29 28.42 -18.27
N GLY A 401 35.51 29.41 -18.71
CA GLY A 401 35.97 30.68 -19.30
C GLY A 401 35.05 31.82 -18.82
N ALA A 402 35.54 32.74 -17.96
CA ALA A 402 36.12 34.07 -18.25
C ALA A 402 35.05 35.06 -18.75
N GLU A 403 34.68 36.12 -18.00
CA GLU A 403 35.36 37.43 -17.80
C GLU A 403 34.94 38.03 -16.42
N ALA A 404 35.79 38.50 -15.49
CA ALA A 404 36.72 39.63 -15.43
C ALA A 404 36.18 40.80 -14.55
N GLU A 405 36.72 40.97 -13.33
CA GLU A 405 37.13 42.26 -12.75
C GLU A 405 37.96 42.07 -11.45
N ALA A 406 38.70 43.11 -11.03
CA ALA A 406 40.06 43.03 -10.49
C ALA A 406 40.26 42.94 -8.94
N ALA A 407 41.23 42.09 -8.54
CA ALA A 407 42.40 42.28 -7.63
C ALA A 407 42.27 42.79 -6.15
N PRO A 408 43.30 42.62 -5.27
CA PRO A 408 44.36 41.60 -5.17
C PRO A 408 44.64 41.04 -3.74
N GLY A 409 45.39 39.92 -3.67
CA GLY A 409 46.51 39.77 -2.72
C GLY A 409 46.41 38.67 -1.66
N GLY A 410 47.27 37.64 -1.77
CA GLY A 410 47.53 36.71 -0.66
C GLY A 410 48.21 35.40 -1.08
N ARG A 411 49.54 35.39 -1.04
CA ARG A 411 50.47 34.23 -1.02
C ARG A 411 50.08 33.26 0.12
N SER A 412 50.47 31.99 0.26
CA SER A 412 51.26 30.95 -0.42
C SER A 412 51.22 29.71 0.49
N GLU A 413 51.78 28.58 0.02
CA GLU A 413 52.12 27.35 0.78
C GLU A 413 50.96 26.35 0.99
N GLY A 414 51.03 25.07 0.62
CA GLY A 414 52.15 24.22 0.22
C GLY A 414 52.25 22.99 1.14
N ARG A 415 52.15 21.80 0.54
CA ARG A 415 52.69 20.49 0.97
C ARG A 415 51.81 19.52 1.82
N PRO A 416 52.10 18.19 1.77
CA PRO A 416 51.16 17.23 1.17
C PRO A 416 50.95 15.91 1.97
N GLY A 417 50.06 15.06 1.45
CA GLY A 417 50.30 13.64 1.16
C GLY A 417 50.64 12.68 2.30
N GLY A 418 49.77 11.70 2.52
CA GLY A 418 50.07 10.48 3.27
C GLY A 418 49.06 9.38 2.95
N GLY A 419 49.31 8.63 1.87
CA GLY A 419 48.66 7.35 1.62
C GLY A 419 49.46 6.22 2.29
N LEU A 420 48.77 5.21 2.80
CA LEU A 420 49.34 3.89 3.07
C LEU A 420 48.32 2.82 2.68
N ASP A 421 48.75 2.03 1.71
CA ASP A 421 48.20 0.76 1.26
C ASP A 421 48.83 -0.37 2.10
N HIS A 422 48.06 -1.40 2.44
CA HIS A 422 48.55 -2.77 2.65
C HIS A 422 47.36 -3.75 2.70
N GLY A 423 47.38 -4.72 1.78
CA GLY A 423 46.40 -5.80 1.66
C GLY A 423 46.57 -6.98 2.64
N PRO A 424 46.32 -8.23 2.22
CA PRO A 424 45.16 -8.99 2.67
C PRO A 424 45.50 -10.20 3.56
N GLY A 425 44.57 -10.64 4.42
CA GLY A 425 44.75 -11.76 5.35
C GLY A 425 43.50 -12.60 5.63
N GLY A 426 43.47 -13.79 5.02
CA GLY A 426 43.09 -15.12 5.57
C GLY A 426 41.97 -15.35 6.61
N ARG A 427 40.91 -16.03 6.14
CA ARG A 427 40.21 -17.27 6.63
C ARG A 427 39.89 -17.50 8.14
N SER A 428 38.58 -17.68 8.40
CA SER A 428 37.93 -18.81 9.12
C SER A 428 36.40 -18.60 9.02
N GLY A 429 35.49 -19.51 8.66
CA GLY A 429 35.45 -20.96 8.84
C GLY A 429 34.34 -21.34 9.85
N SER A 430 33.06 -21.33 9.45
CA SER A 430 31.99 -21.99 10.20
C SER A 430 30.87 -22.45 9.26
N GLY A 431 30.80 -23.76 9.03
CA GLY A 431 29.83 -24.40 8.15
C GLY A 431 28.45 -24.53 8.78
N PHE A 432 27.42 -24.29 7.98
CA PHE A 432 26.05 -24.70 8.26
C PHE A 432 25.80 -26.00 7.49
N GLY A 433 25.71 -27.11 8.22
CA GLY A 433 25.27 -28.39 7.67
C GLY A 433 23.75 -28.41 7.54
N SER A 434 23.25 -28.68 6.33
CA SER A 434 21.85 -29.02 6.08
C SER A 434 21.52 -30.41 6.64
N PRO A 435 20.35 -30.62 7.27
CA PRO A 435 19.87 -31.97 7.53
C PRO A 435 19.20 -32.57 6.26
N PRO A 436 19.07 -33.91 6.18
CA PRO A 436 18.54 -34.59 5.00
C PRO A 436 17.02 -34.43 4.89
N ALA A 437 16.54 -34.63 3.67
CA ALA A 437 15.12 -34.61 3.31
C ALA A 437 14.54 -36.03 3.41
N ASP A 438 13.47 -36.17 4.19
CA ASP A 438 12.61 -37.33 4.23
C ASP A 438 11.21 -36.97 4.77
N GLY A 439 10.17 -37.46 4.08
CA GLY A 439 8.84 -37.64 4.65
C GLY A 439 7.74 -36.67 4.19
N SER A 440 7.01 -37.06 3.15
CA SER A 440 5.70 -36.55 2.78
C SER A 440 4.65 -36.72 3.89
N GLY A 441 4.00 -35.63 4.28
CA GLY A 441 2.78 -35.63 5.10
C GLY A 441 2.22 -34.22 5.23
N GLY A 442 1.02 -33.98 4.69
CA GLY A 442 0.26 -32.77 4.98
C GLY A 442 -0.15 -32.77 6.44
N GLY A 443 0.71 -32.24 7.31
CA GLY A 443 0.37 -31.92 8.69
C GLY A 443 -0.40 -30.60 8.77
N PRO A 444 -1.17 -30.37 9.85
CA PRO A 444 -1.72 -29.05 10.12
C PRO A 444 -0.57 -28.04 10.10
N ALA A 445 -0.77 -26.89 9.45
CA ALA A 445 0.24 -25.82 9.41
C ALA A 445 0.81 -25.63 10.82
N MET A 446 2.11 -25.88 11.00
CA MET A 446 2.75 -25.80 12.31
C MET A 446 2.69 -24.35 12.76
N SER A 447 1.73 -24.05 13.63
CA SER A 447 1.59 -22.73 14.21
C SER A 447 2.71 -22.47 15.21
N HIS A 448 3.25 -21.26 15.17
CA HIS A 448 4.24 -20.80 16.12
C HIS A 448 3.57 -20.53 17.47
N ARG A 449 4.16 -21.02 18.55
CA ARG A 449 3.73 -20.75 19.93
C ARG A 449 4.67 -19.76 20.56
N MET A 450 4.15 -18.59 20.86
CA MET A 450 4.85 -17.55 21.61
C MET A 450 4.25 -17.49 23.02
N THR A 451 4.99 -16.93 23.97
CA THR A 451 4.49 -16.69 25.33
C THR A 451 4.38 -15.19 25.57
N PHE A 452 3.18 -14.68 25.80
CA PHE A 452 2.93 -13.29 26.20
C PHE A 452 2.44 -13.23 27.65
N ARG A 453 3.22 -12.63 28.55
CA ARG A 453 2.90 -12.51 29.99
C ARG A 453 2.42 -13.84 30.61
N GLY A 454 3.13 -14.93 30.30
CA GLY A 454 2.81 -16.28 30.81
C GLY A 454 1.66 -17.00 30.09
N ARG A 455 1.00 -16.37 29.12
CA ARG A 455 -0.04 -16.99 28.29
C ARG A 455 0.52 -17.40 26.94
N THR A 456 0.18 -18.60 26.47
CA THR A 456 0.51 -19.03 25.10
C THR A 456 -0.32 -18.24 24.10
N VAL A 457 0.36 -17.63 23.13
CA VAL A 457 -0.22 -16.95 21.96
C VAL A 457 0.21 -17.73 20.73
N THR A 458 -0.77 -18.16 19.94
CA THR A 458 -0.52 -18.86 18.68
C THR A 458 -0.38 -17.85 17.56
N ALA A 459 0.62 -18.05 16.71
CA ALA A 459 0.85 -17.25 15.51
C ALA A 459 0.96 -18.16 14.28
N GLU A 460 0.38 -17.71 13.18
CA GLU A 460 0.53 -18.38 11.88
C GLU A 460 1.87 -18.02 11.25
N PRO A 461 2.51 -18.93 10.50
CA PRO A 461 3.72 -18.62 9.74
C PRO A 461 3.56 -17.37 8.87
N GLY A 462 4.51 -16.44 9.02
CA GLY A 462 4.54 -15.15 8.31
C GLY A 462 3.74 -14.02 8.96
N GLN A 463 3.03 -14.25 10.06
CA GLN A 463 2.46 -13.16 10.87
C GLN A 463 3.56 -12.36 11.58
N SER A 464 3.30 -11.07 11.82
CA SER A 464 4.07 -10.31 12.81
C SER A 464 3.59 -10.62 14.23
N VAL A 465 4.44 -10.37 15.22
CA VAL A 465 4.12 -10.53 16.64
C VAL A 465 2.84 -9.74 17.00
N ALA A 466 2.72 -8.50 16.51
CA ALA A 466 1.52 -7.70 16.77
C ALA A 466 0.26 -8.28 16.12
N ALA A 467 0.35 -8.80 14.90
CA ALA A 467 -0.80 -9.43 14.24
C ALA A 467 -1.28 -10.66 15.01
N ALA A 468 -0.35 -11.47 15.53
CA ALA A 468 -0.68 -12.63 16.35
C ALA A 468 -1.33 -12.24 17.70
N LEU A 469 -0.83 -11.18 18.37
CA LEU A 469 -1.45 -10.66 19.59
C LEU A 469 -2.90 -10.20 19.35
N VAL A 470 -3.12 -9.42 18.28
CA VAL A 470 -4.47 -8.96 17.92
C VAL A 470 -5.38 -10.13 17.56
N ALA A 471 -4.89 -11.12 16.82
CA ALA A 471 -5.65 -12.34 16.51
C ALA A 471 -6.05 -13.12 17.77
N ALA A 472 -5.25 -13.05 18.84
CA ALA A 472 -5.55 -13.63 20.15
C ALA A 472 -6.45 -12.74 21.04
N GLY A 473 -6.98 -11.64 20.50
CA GLY A 473 -7.83 -10.68 21.22
C GLY A 473 -7.05 -9.72 22.12
N ILE A 474 -5.73 -9.61 21.95
CA ILE A 474 -4.87 -8.71 22.72
C ILE A 474 -4.56 -7.48 21.85
N THR A 475 -5.33 -6.42 22.04
CA THR A 475 -5.22 -5.17 21.25
C THR A 475 -4.34 -4.12 21.91
N ASP A 476 -4.11 -4.23 23.22
CA ASP A 476 -3.15 -3.44 23.99
C ASP A 476 -2.24 -4.34 24.85
N TRP A 477 -0.99 -3.92 25.01
CA TRP A 477 0.02 -4.67 25.78
C TRP A 477 0.95 -3.80 26.61
N ARG A 478 0.91 -2.48 26.45
CA ARG A 478 1.64 -1.53 27.30
C ARG A 478 0.73 -0.35 27.68
N ALA A 479 1.15 0.44 28.64
CA ALA A 479 0.50 1.71 28.99
C ALA A 479 1.49 2.88 28.85
N THR A 480 0.98 4.11 28.71
CA THR A 480 1.84 5.31 28.80
C THR A 480 2.31 5.53 30.24
N ARG A 481 3.57 5.96 30.42
CA ARG A 481 4.17 6.11 31.75
C ARG A 481 3.45 7.11 32.66
N HIS A 482 2.82 8.14 32.10
CA HIS A 482 2.21 9.23 32.87
C HIS A 482 0.68 9.17 32.93
N GLN A 483 0.02 8.82 31.83
CA GLN A 483 -1.44 8.85 31.74
C GLN A 483 -2.07 7.46 31.85
N GLY A 484 -1.29 6.38 31.87
CA GLY A 484 -1.79 5.01 31.94
C GLY A 484 -2.60 4.58 30.71
N SER A 485 -2.61 5.37 29.64
CA SER A 485 -3.43 5.08 28.45
C SER A 485 -2.93 3.80 27.76
N PRO A 486 -3.83 2.89 27.35
CA PRO A 486 -3.46 1.64 26.69
C PRO A 486 -2.75 1.90 25.36
N ARG A 487 -1.84 0.99 25.01
CA ARG A 487 -1.00 1.05 23.82
C ARG A 487 -0.73 -0.36 23.32
N GLY A 488 -0.86 -0.55 22.01
CA GLY A 488 -0.65 -1.82 21.33
C GLY A 488 -0.54 -1.64 19.82
N LEU A 489 -1.20 -2.51 19.05
CA LEU A 489 -1.24 -2.35 17.59
C LEU A 489 -2.08 -1.12 17.26
N PHE A 490 -1.42 -0.11 16.69
CA PHE A 490 -2.10 1.09 16.21
C PHE A 490 -2.23 1.08 14.68
N CYS A 491 -1.13 1.32 13.96
CA CYS A 491 -1.16 1.40 12.49
C CYS A 491 -0.66 0.15 11.77
N GLY A 492 0.17 -0.68 12.42
CA GLY A 492 0.78 -1.87 11.82
C GLY A 492 1.88 -1.62 10.78
N ILE A 493 2.27 -0.37 10.54
CA ILE A 493 3.20 -0.01 9.45
C ILE A 493 4.66 0.13 9.88
N GLY A 494 4.95 -0.01 11.18
CA GLY A 494 6.32 0.08 11.69
C GLY A 494 6.87 1.48 11.93
N LEU A 495 6.05 2.55 11.89
CA LEU A 495 6.53 3.92 12.07
C LEU A 495 6.23 4.55 13.43
N CYS A 496 5.10 4.23 14.07
CA CYS A 496 4.77 4.73 15.41
C CYS A 496 5.44 3.94 16.54
N PHE A 497 5.45 4.51 17.75
CA PHE A 497 5.95 3.87 18.97
C PHE A 497 4.85 3.17 19.79
N ASP A 498 3.63 3.05 19.28
CA ASP A 498 2.51 2.48 20.06
C ASP A 498 2.65 0.97 20.27
N CYS A 499 3.10 0.25 19.25
CA CYS A 499 3.25 -1.21 19.28
C CYS A 499 4.55 -1.73 19.91
N LEU A 500 5.31 -0.87 20.61
CA LEU A 500 6.57 -1.28 21.22
C LEU A 500 6.36 -2.39 22.24
N LEU A 501 7.22 -3.40 22.20
CA LEU A 501 7.19 -4.55 23.09
C LEU A 501 8.61 -5.03 23.33
N THR A 502 8.86 -5.66 24.47
CA THR A 502 10.12 -6.39 24.67
C THR A 502 9.93 -7.81 24.12
N ILE A 503 10.82 -8.23 23.23
CA ILE A 503 10.76 -9.52 22.52
C ILE A 503 12.09 -10.24 22.74
N ASP A 504 12.06 -11.42 23.36
CA ASP A 504 13.23 -12.21 23.69
C ASP A 504 14.32 -11.42 24.47
N GLY A 505 13.88 -10.50 25.33
CA GLY A 505 14.75 -9.64 26.13
C GLY A 505 15.23 -8.37 25.42
N ALA A 506 15.02 -8.23 24.11
CA ALA A 506 15.31 -6.99 23.37
C ALA A 506 14.19 -5.96 23.64
N PRO A 507 14.48 -4.81 24.27
CA PRO A 507 13.46 -3.81 24.58
C PRO A 507 13.12 -2.93 23.38
N ALA A 508 11.93 -2.34 23.41
CA ALA A 508 11.47 -1.37 22.42
C ALA A 508 11.48 -1.89 20.97
N GLU A 509 11.16 -3.18 20.80
CA GLU A 509 10.94 -3.76 19.48
C GLU A 509 9.56 -3.38 18.94
N ARG A 510 9.49 -3.06 17.66
CA ARG A 510 8.22 -2.74 16.99
C ARG A 510 7.52 -4.04 16.65
N ALA A 511 6.61 -4.49 17.53
CA ALA A 511 5.93 -5.79 17.37
C ALA A 511 5.24 -5.97 16.00
N CYS A 512 4.84 -4.88 15.33
CA CYS A 512 4.25 -4.96 13.99
C CYS A 512 5.24 -5.27 12.85
N LEU A 513 6.55 -5.12 13.07
CA LEU A 513 7.59 -5.42 12.10
C LEU A 513 8.31 -6.74 12.38
N VAL A 514 8.22 -7.26 13.61
CA VAL A 514 8.93 -8.48 14.01
C VAL A 514 8.11 -9.71 13.58
N PRO A 515 8.64 -10.59 12.71
CA PRO A 515 7.97 -11.84 12.36
C PRO A 515 7.85 -12.74 13.60
N ALA A 516 6.67 -13.30 13.84
CA ALA A 516 6.44 -14.27 14.90
C ALA A 516 7.23 -15.55 14.63
N ARG A 517 7.84 -16.13 15.67
CA ARG A 517 8.58 -17.39 15.62
C ARG A 517 8.23 -18.25 16.82
N ASP A 518 8.38 -19.56 16.67
CA ASP A 518 8.12 -20.52 17.74
C ASP A 518 9.07 -20.27 18.93
N GLY A 519 8.54 -20.34 20.14
CA GLY A 519 9.28 -20.14 21.39
C GLY A 519 9.55 -18.70 21.80
N MET A 520 9.11 -17.68 21.04
CA MET A 520 9.32 -16.27 21.40
C MET A 520 8.70 -15.92 22.76
N ARG A 521 9.41 -15.12 23.56
CA ARG A 521 8.94 -14.55 24.82
C ARG A 521 8.63 -13.07 24.66
N LEU A 522 7.40 -12.70 24.97
CA LEU A 522 6.82 -11.39 24.75
C LEU A 522 6.36 -10.79 26.09
N GLY A 523 6.76 -9.56 26.40
CA GLY A 523 6.37 -8.90 27.65
C GLY A 523 7.49 -8.06 28.22
N GLU A 524 7.23 -7.30 29.29
CA GLU A 524 8.23 -6.44 29.93
C GLU A 524 9.46 -7.26 30.33
N ALA A 525 10.66 -6.71 30.09
CA ALA A 525 11.91 -7.33 30.54
C ALA A 525 11.78 -7.63 32.04
N ASP A 526 12.25 -8.81 32.46
CA ASP A 526 12.39 -9.15 33.87
C ASP A 526 12.98 -7.92 34.59
N SER A 527 12.26 -7.44 35.59
CA SER A 527 12.50 -6.17 36.28
C SER A 527 13.73 -6.22 37.18
N ASP A 528 14.89 -6.61 36.64
CA ASP A 528 16.16 -6.77 37.34
C ASP A 528 17.35 -6.10 36.61
N GLY A 529 17.10 -5.07 35.79
CA GLY A 529 18.15 -4.37 35.05
C GLY A 529 18.04 -2.86 35.11
N ARG A 530 18.53 -2.24 36.19
CA ARG A 530 18.80 -0.81 36.25
C ARG A 530 19.69 -0.38 35.08
N ALA A 531 19.26 0.60 34.30
CA ALA A 531 20.11 1.53 33.56
C ALA A 531 19.41 2.89 33.47
#